data_AF-L0IAA4-F1
#
_entry.id   AF-L0IAA4-F1
#
_cell.length_a   1.000
_cell.length_b   1.000
_cell.length_c   1.000
_cell.angle_alpha   90.00
_cell.angle_beta   90.00
_cell.angle_gamma   90.00
#
_symmetry.space_group_name_H-M   'P 1'
#
loop_
_entity.id
_entity.type
_entity.pdbx_description
1 polymer ?
#
loop_
_entity_poly.entity_id
_entity_poly.type
_entity_poly.pdbx_seq_one_letter_code
_entity_poly.pdbx_strand_id
1 'polypeptide(L)'
;MSLLAGALDVTASAVANLPLYHGYEPTSGTTGFSGPGTWIIFGLILMPVYVMTISWFVGNPSDEKTGLLGVVYLVGITANMWVGMLILTVLIGLVFYGGAPSPLG
;
A
#
# COMPACT_ATOMS: atom_id res chain seq x y z
N MET A 1 -16.98 -6.81 -46.52
CA MET A 1 -16.11 -5.66 -46.14
C MET A 1 -16.32 -5.19 -44.70
N SER A 2 -17.55 -5.12 -44.17
CA SER A 2 -17.81 -4.68 -42.77
C SER A 2 -17.27 -5.64 -41.69
N LEU A 3 -17.34 -6.97 -41.91
CA LEU A 3 -16.84 -7.98 -40.95
C LEU A 3 -15.31 -7.94 -40.76
N LEU A 4 -14.57 -7.63 -41.83
CA LEU A 4 -13.10 -7.53 -41.77
C LEU A 4 -12.64 -6.28 -41.01
N ALA A 5 -13.37 -5.17 -41.15
CA ALA A 5 -13.10 -3.94 -40.41
C ALA A 5 -13.39 -4.10 -38.91
N GLY A 6 -14.48 -4.79 -38.55
CA GLY A 6 -14.79 -5.10 -37.14
C GLY A 6 -13.78 -6.03 -36.49
N ALA A 7 -13.27 -7.04 -37.21
CA ALA A 7 -12.22 -7.93 -36.70
C ALA A 7 -10.89 -7.19 -36.46
N LEU A 8 -10.55 -6.23 -37.32
CA LEU A 8 -9.36 -5.40 -37.15
C LEU A 8 -9.47 -4.49 -35.92
N ASP A 9 -10.65 -3.93 -35.67
CA ASP A 9 -10.92 -3.02 -34.54
C ASP A 9 -10.90 -3.77 -33.19
N VAL A 10 -11.48 -4.98 -33.14
CA VAL A 10 -11.40 -5.87 -31.97
C VAL A 10 -9.95 -6.30 -31.70
N THR A 11 -9.17 -6.57 -32.73
CA THR A 11 -7.76 -6.97 -32.58
C THR A 11 -6.90 -5.77 -32.17
N ALA A 12 -7.15 -4.58 -32.72
CA ALA A 12 -6.44 -3.35 -32.37
C ALA A 12 -6.72 -2.92 -30.92
N SER A 13 -7.98 -3.00 -30.50
CA SER A 13 -8.36 -2.74 -29.10
C SER A 13 -7.80 -3.80 -28.14
N ALA A 14 -7.76 -5.07 -28.52
CA ALA A 14 -7.11 -6.12 -27.73
C ALA A 14 -5.60 -5.86 -27.55
N VAL A 15 -4.89 -5.47 -28.61
CA VAL A 15 -3.46 -5.13 -28.57
C VAL A 15 -3.21 -3.84 -27.79
N ALA A 16 -4.09 -2.84 -27.89
CA ALA A 16 -4.00 -1.62 -27.09
C ALA A 16 -4.27 -1.86 -25.59
N ASN A 17 -5.07 -2.87 -25.25
CA ASN A 17 -5.41 -3.23 -23.88
C ASN A 17 -4.44 -4.25 -23.24
N LEU A 18 -3.52 -4.84 -24.03
CA LEU A 18 -2.51 -5.79 -23.54
C LEU A 18 -1.65 -5.23 -22.37
N PRO A 19 -1.19 -3.97 -22.39
CA PRO A 19 -0.45 -3.38 -21.27
C PRO A 19 -1.30 -3.16 -20.01
N LEU A 20 -2.62 -2.95 -20.18
CA LEU A 20 -3.57 -2.75 -19.08
C LEU A 20 -3.99 -4.09 -18.43
N TYR A 21 -3.98 -5.18 -19.20
CA TYR A 21 -4.17 -6.55 -18.74
C TYR A 21 -2.83 -7.26 -18.51
N HIS A 22 -1.98 -6.67 -17.67
CA HIS A 22 -0.63 -7.19 -17.37
C HIS A 22 -0.63 -8.43 -16.44
N GLY A 23 -1.79 -9.08 -16.22
CA GLY A 23 -1.90 -10.33 -15.44
C GLY A 23 -1.53 -10.26 -13.95
N TYR A 24 -1.13 -9.08 -13.45
CA TYR A 24 -1.02 -8.85 -12.00
C TYR A 24 -2.39 -8.45 -11.49
N GLU A 25 -3.14 -9.42 -10.96
CA GLU A 25 -4.28 -9.07 -10.13
C GLU A 25 -3.75 -8.66 -8.74
N PRO A 26 -4.06 -7.45 -8.25
CA PRO A 26 -3.62 -6.99 -6.93
C PRO A 26 -4.18 -7.84 -5.78
N THR A 27 -5.08 -8.78 -6.07
CA THR A 27 -5.80 -9.62 -5.12
C THR A 27 -5.64 -11.13 -5.38
N SER A 28 -4.76 -11.54 -6.31
CA SER A 28 -4.50 -12.96 -6.59
C SER A 28 -3.52 -13.57 -5.59
N GLY A 29 -4.02 -13.85 -4.40
CA GLY A 29 -3.23 -14.26 -3.24
C GLY A 29 -3.79 -13.58 -2.00
N THR A 30 -3.65 -14.22 -0.84
CA THR A 30 -4.16 -13.73 0.46
C THR A 30 -4.19 -12.20 0.52
N THR A 31 -5.31 -11.61 0.95
CA THR A 31 -5.40 -10.17 1.33
C THR A 31 -4.39 -9.77 2.41
N GLY A 32 -3.58 -10.73 2.87
CA GLY A 32 -2.36 -10.55 3.64
C GLY A 32 -1.47 -9.50 3.01
N PHE A 33 -1.00 -8.63 3.90
CA PHE A 33 -0.20 -7.43 3.69
C PHE A 33 1.02 -7.55 2.77
N SER A 34 1.36 -8.73 2.22
CA SER A 34 2.58 -9.01 1.44
C SER A 34 2.29 -9.21 -0.06
N GLY A 35 1.74 -8.18 -0.71
CA GLY A 35 1.74 -8.08 -2.17
C GLY A 35 3.03 -7.42 -2.70
N PRO A 36 3.36 -7.57 -4.00
CA PRO A 36 4.50 -6.86 -4.61
C PRO A 36 4.48 -5.34 -4.37
N GLY A 37 3.28 -4.73 -4.38
CA GLY A 37 3.10 -3.31 -4.09
C GLY A 37 3.53 -2.90 -2.68
N THR A 38 3.26 -3.73 -1.67
CA THR A 38 3.72 -3.47 -0.28
C THR A 38 5.23 -3.41 -0.22
N TRP A 39 5.92 -4.36 -0.86
CA TRP A 39 7.38 -4.38 -0.90
C TRP A 39 7.96 -3.15 -1.59
N ILE A 40 7.31 -2.63 -2.63
CA ILE A 40 7.74 -1.39 -3.28
C ILE A 40 7.54 -0.19 -2.36
N ILE A 41 6.39 -0.09 -1.68
CA ILE A 41 6.10 1.02 -0.77
C ILE A 41 7.08 1.00 0.42
N PHE A 42 7.12 -0.09 1.18
CA PHE A 42 7.97 -0.18 2.36
C PHE A 42 9.46 -0.29 2.02
N GLY A 43 9.83 -0.84 0.86
CA GLY A 43 11.22 -0.95 0.45
C GLY A 43 11.73 0.32 -0.22
N LEU A 44 11.19 0.67 -1.39
CA LEU A 44 11.72 1.74 -2.24
C LEU A 44 11.21 3.12 -1.83
N ILE A 45 9.92 3.26 -1.59
CA ILE A 45 9.30 4.58 -1.33
C ILE A 45 9.66 5.07 0.07
N LEU A 46 9.69 4.20 1.07
CA LEU A 46 10.08 4.55 2.44
C LEU A 46 11.60 4.65 2.65
N MET A 47 12.42 4.24 1.67
CA MET A 47 13.88 4.26 1.77
C MET A 47 14.46 5.61 2.24
N PRO A 48 14.03 6.79 1.73
CA PRO A 48 14.54 8.06 2.20
C PRO A 48 14.27 8.32 3.69
N VAL A 49 13.14 7.84 4.21
CA VAL A 49 12.76 8.00 5.62
C VAL A 49 13.67 7.14 6.51
N TYR A 50 14.02 5.93 6.08
CA TYR A 50 15.00 5.10 6.79
C TYR A 50 16.37 5.74 6.82
N VAL A 51 16.84 6.26 5.68
CA VAL A 51 18.13 6.95 5.60
C VAL A 51 18.14 8.17 6.52
N MET A 52 17.06 8.97 6.50
CA MET A 52 16.89 10.12 7.38
C MET A 52 16.93 9.72 8.86
N THR A 53 16.14 8.73 9.29
CA THR A 53 16.11 8.30 10.69
C THR A 53 17.43 7.67 11.13
N ILE A 54 18.10 6.89 10.29
CA ILE A 54 19.45 6.35 10.58
C ILE A 54 20.47 7.49 10.73
N SER A 55 20.38 8.53 9.88
CA SER A 55 21.29 9.67 9.92
C SER A 55 21.24 10.44 11.25
N TRP A 56 20.12 10.41 11.97
CA TRP A 56 20.01 11.04 13.29
C TRP A 56 20.91 10.42 14.35
N PHE A 57 21.25 9.13 14.20
CA PHE A 57 22.09 8.40 15.14
C PHE A 57 23.55 8.29 14.68
N VAL A 58 23.78 8.22 13.36
CA VAL A 58 25.13 8.03 12.78
C VAL A 58 25.81 9.36 12.42
N GLY A 59 25.04 10.46 12.27
CA GLY A 59 25.58 11.79 11.98
C GLY A 59 26.39 12.36 13.14
N ASN A 60 27.26 13.33 12.86
CA ASN A 60 28.03 14.04 13.88
C ASN A 60 27.78 15.55 13.74
N PRO A 61 27.32 16.25 14.79
CA PRO A 61 26.97 15.76 16.13
C PRO A 61 25.65 14.95 16.16
N SER A 62 25.63 13.83 16.89
CA SER A 62 24.41 13.07 17.20
C SER A 62 23.97 13.28 18.64
N ASP A 63 22.66 13.36 18.84
CA ASP A 63 22.01 13.28 20.15
C ASP A 63 20.94 12.19 20.11
N GLU A 64 21.30 11.02 20.62
CA GLU A 64 20.46 9.82 20.62
C GLU A 64 19.12 10.03 21.33
N LYS A 65 19.07 10.90 22.35
CA LYS A 65 17.83 11.16 23.08
C LYS A 65 16.84 11.93 22.22
N THR A 66 17.32 12.98 21.56
CA THR A 66 16.50 13.77 20.62
C THR A 66 16.09 12.93 19.41
N GLY A 67 17.01 12.13 18.87
CA GLY A 67 16.71 11.19 17.77
C GLY A 67 15.64 10.17 18.14
N LEU A 68 15.74 9.56 19.32
CA LEU A 68 14.76 8.58 19.82
C LEU A 68 13.39 9.22 20.03
N LEU A 69 13.32 10.43 20.59
CA LEU A 69 12.05 11.17 20.72
C LEU A 69 11.40 11.41 19.36
N GLY A 70 12.19 11.78 18.35
CA GLY A 70 11.73 11.92 16.97
C GLY A 70 11.19 10.61 16.40
N VAL A 71 11.89 9.49 16.58
CA VAL A 71 11.44 8.17 16.10
C VAL A 71 10.13 7.75 16.76
N VAL A 72 10.01 7.92 18.08
CA VAL A 72 8.77 7.63 18.82
C VAL A 72 7.61 8.46 18.28
N TYR A 73 7.84 9.74 17.97
CA TYR A 73 6.81 10.61 17.39
C TYR A 73 6.38 10.14 15.99
N LEU A 74 7.34 9.80 15.12
CA LEU A 74 7.06 9.29 13.77
C LEU A 74 6.25 7.99 13.83
N VAL A 75 6.70 7.01 14.61
CA VAL A 75 6.00 5.73 14.79
C VAL A 75 4.63 5.96 15.43
N GLY A 76 4.53 6.81 16.44
CA GLY A 76 3.29 7.11 17.13
C GLY A 76 2.22 7.73 16.22
N ILE A 77 2.60 8.68 15.36
CA ILE A 77 1.67 9.28 14.39
C ILE A 77 1.24 8.24 13.35
N THR A 78 2.19 7.53 12.75
CA THR A 78 1.86 6.53 11.73
C THR A 78 0.97 5.45 12.32
N ALA A 79 1.29 4.91 13.51
CA ALA A 79 0.45 3.93 14.19
C ALA A 79 -0.96 4.48 14.45
N ASN A 80 -1.10 5.71 14.94
CA ASN A 80 -2.42 6.31 15.18
C ASN A 80 -3.24 6.47 13.90
N MET A 81 -2.63 6.82 12.78
CA MET A 81 -3.34 6.91 11.49
C MET A 81 -3.92 5.55 11.09
N TRP A 82 -3.13 4.49 11.20
CA TRP A 82 -3.56 3.14 10.84
C TRP A 82 -4.56 2.56 11.83
N VAL A 83 -4.33 2.73 13.13
CA VAL A 83 -5.25 2.28 14.19
C VAL A 83 -6.59 3.00 14.09
N GLY A 84 -6.60 4.31 13.84
CA GLY A 84 -7.83 5.07 13.64
C GLY A 84 -8.64 4.56 12.44
N MET A 85 -7.96 4.30 11.32
CA MET A 85 -8.60 3.71 10.13
C MET A 85 -9.12 2.29 10.40
N LEU A 86 -8.38 1.47 11.17
CA LEU A 86 -8.81 0.12 11.57
C LEU A 86 -10.08 0.18 12.42
N ILE A 87 -10.10 1.04 13.45
CA ILE A 87 -11.26 1.23 14.32
C ILE A 87 -12.47 1.67 13.50
N LEU A 88 -12.31 2.66 12.62
CA LEU A 88 -13.40 3.14 11.78
C LEU A 88 -13.96 2.03 10.88
N THR A 89 -13.10 1.22 10.28
CA THR A 89 -13.50 0.10 9.42
C THR A 89 -14.30 -0.94 10.21
N VAL A 90 -13.87 -1.27 11.43
CA VAL A 90 -14.59 -2.19 12.32
C VAL A 90 -15.94 -1.62 12.73
N LEU A 91 -16.00 -0.33 13.10
CA LEU A 91 -17.25 0.33 13.47
C LEU A 91 -18.25 0.34 12.31
N ILE A 92 -17.80 0.63 11.09
CA ILE A 92 -18.64 0.57 9.89
C ILE A 92 -19.14 -0.87 9.66
N GLY A 93 -18.26 -1.86 9.75
CA GLY A 93 -18.63 -3.28 9.66
C GLY A 93 -19.73 -3.65 10.65
N LEU A 94 -19.57 -3.26 11.91
CA LEU A 94 -20.50 -3.60 12.98
C LEU A 94 -21.85 -2.87 12.84
N VAL A 95 -21.84 -1.58 12.50
CA VAL A 95 -23.06 -0.76 12.39
C VAL A 95 -23.89 -1.10 11.15
N PHE A 96 -23.25 -1.31 10.00
CA PHE A 96 -23.95 -1.47 8.73
C PHE A 96 -24.09 -2.94 8.27
N TYR A 97 -23.17 -3.82 8.68
CA TYR A 97 -23.10 -5.20 8.19
C TYR A 97 -23.22 -6.25 9.31
N GLY A 98 -23.35 -5.84 10.58
CA GLY A 98 -23.64 -6.73 11.70
C GLY A 98 -22.50 -7.68 12.10
N GLY A 99 -21.28 -7.43 11.62
CA GLY A 99 -20.11 -8.28 11.89
C GLY A 99 -18.79 -7.54 11.65
N ALA A 100 -17.70 -8.06 12.24
CA ALA A 100 -16.37 -7.49 12.02
C ALA A 100 -15.89 -7.76 10.57
N PRO A 101 -15.14 -6.84 9.96
CA PRO A 101 -14.57 -7.04 8.63
C PRO A 101 -13.54 -8.19 8.65
N SER A 102 -13.56 -9.04 7.61
CA SER A 102 -12.58 -10.12 7.44
C SER A 102 -11.17 -9.54 7.37
N PRO A 103 -10.16 -10.05 8.12
CA PRO A 103 -10.06 -11.34 8.81
C PRO A 103 -10.34 -11.34 10.33
N LEU A 104 -10.94 -10.27 10.88
CA LEU A 104 -11.17 -10.11 12.33
C LEU A 104 -12.47 -10.75 12.84
N GLY A 105 -13.35 -11.19 11.93
CA GLY A 105 -14.65 -11.80 12.19
C GLY A 105 -14.85 -13.09 11.40
#